data_AF-A0A5B0RUI3-F1
#
_entry.id   AF-A0A5B0RUI3-F1
#
_cell.length_a   1.000
_cell.length_b   1.000
_cell.length_c   1.000
_cell.angle_alpha   90.00
_cell.angle_beta   90.00
_cell.angle_gamma   90.00
#
_symmetry.space_group_name_H-M   'P 1'
#
loop_
_entity.id
_entity.type
_entity.pdbx_description
1 polymer ?
#
loop_
_entity_poly.entity_id
_entity_poly.type
_entity_poly.pdbx_seq_one_letter_code
_entity_poly.pdbx_strand_id
1 'polypeptide(L)'
;MSLFQHVITSSLMLVLFGELVSANWDPATGHLYNYRPSKSWISQHQSSARCFNDVQVAECAQNTRLSYPHVQLFATFEVEHSKDKNHGCPYGTCCGFSDLPSPSDMEADMDNYHSFFWHDLAGISGPGTNPIANPQTGAFGYESSDGKFHEGKADVSEEQKGHDSHYPGFKLPPAWSNFNYPSDASQSGQPKCGTADGENSDPGQSSGSYGSRKPQSSGRYSGHKPVRPTSHTAPSDNNS
;
A
#
# COMPACT_ATOMS: atom_id res chain seq x y z
N MET A 1 -71.63 4.98 -0.41
CA MET A 1 -70.43 4.27 0.06
C MET A 1 -69.71 3.74 -1.17
N SER A 2 -68.67 4.45 -1.62
CA SER A 2 -67.84 4.00 -2.74
C SER A 2 -66.40 4.37 -2.40
N LEU A 3 -65.52 3.39 -2.59
CA LEU A 3 -64.23 3.24 -1.93
C LEU A 3 -63.18 4.25 -2.41
N PHE A 4 -62.35 4.63 -1.45
CA PHE A 4 -61.14 5.41 -1.60
C PHE A 4 -60.14 4.78 -2.59
N GLN A 5 -59.82 5.57 -3.62
CA GLN A 5 -58.47 6.01 -3.99
C GLN A 5 -57.34 4.97 -3.82
N HIS A 6 -56.98 4.29 -4.90
CA HIS A 6 -55.75 3.52 -4.97
C HIS A 6 -54.57 4.48 -5.08
N VAL A 7 -53.75 4.48 -4.03
CA VAL A 7 -52.46 5.15 -3.96
C VAL A 7 -51.50 4.43 -4.92
N ILE A 8 -51.11 5.11 -5.99
CA ILE A 8 -49.97 4.72 -6.82
C ILE A 8 -48.72 4.93 -5.95
N THR A 9 -48.27 3.86 -5.32
CA THR A 9 -46.96 3.81 -4.65
C THR A 9 -45.90 3.82 -5.73
N SER A 10 -45.42 5.02 -6.07
CA SER A 10 -44.25 5.22 -6.91
C SER A 10 -43.03 4.65 -6.18
N SER A 11 -42.59 3.47 -6.60
CA SER A 11 -41.35 2.84 -6.15
C SER A 11 -40.16 3.71 -6.58
N LEU A 12 -39.70 4.55 -5.67
CA LEU A 12 -38.41 5.23 -5.80
C LEU A 12 -37.31 4.17 -5.63
N MET A 13 -36.89 3.55 -6.74
CA MET A 13 -35.65 2.79 -6.82
C MET A 13 -34.49 3.76 -6.54
N LEU A 14 -34.10 3.84 -5.26
CA LEU A 14 -32.80 4.33 -4.85
C LEU A 14 -31.76 3.34 -5.40
N VAL A 15 -31.30 3.60 -6.62
CA VAL A 15 -30.04 3.04 -7.10
C VAL A 15 -28.94 3.73 -6.30
N LEU A 16 -28.63 3.17 -5.13
CA LEU A 16 -27.36 3.39 -4.45
C LEU A 16 -26.29 2.84 -5.40
N PHE A 17 -25.79 3.68 -6.30
CA PHE A 17 -24.44 3.51 -6.80
C PHE A 17 -23.52 3.78 -5.61
N GLY A 18 -23.39 2.78 -4.73
CA GLY A 18 -22.18 2.68 -3.94
C GLY A 18 -21.06 2.67 -4.98
N GLU A 19 -20.15 3.62 -4.90
CA GLU A 19 -18.88 3.48 -5.58
C GLU A 19 -18.35 2.12 -5.14
N LEU A 20 -18.45 1.13 -6.04
CA LEU A 20 -17.74 -0.12 -5.86
C LEU A 20 -16.30 0.33 -5.79
N VAL A 21 -15.72 0.28 -4.60
CA VAL A 21 -14.29 0.43 -4.42
C VAL A 21 -13.71 -0.74 -5.19
N SER A 22 -13.36 -0.51 -6.45
CA SER A 22 -12.60 -1.44 -7.27
C SER A 22 -11.19 -1.41 -6.71
N ALA A 23 -10.99 -2.12 -5.61
CA ALA A 23 -9.66 -2.45 -5.14
C ALA A 23 -9.18 -3.56 -6.07
N ASN A 24 -8.33 -3.22 -7.04
CA ASN A 24 -7.81 -4.22 -7.95
C ASN A 24 -6.66 -4.92 -7.25
N TRP A 25 -6.73 -6.25 -7.19
CA TRP A 25 -5.66 -7.09 -6.67
C TRP A 25 -4.49 -7.09 -7.66
N ASP A 26 -3.69 -6.03 -7.57
CA ASP A 26 -2.50 -5.76 -8.39
C ASP A 26 -1.39 -5.34 -7.41
N PRO A 27 -0.57 -6.30 -6.94
CA PRO A 27 0.42 -6.03 -5.92
C PRO A 27 1.51 -5.06 -6.36
N ALA A 28 1.99 -4.23 -5.43
CA ALA A 28 3.14 -3.37 -5.63
C ALA A 28 4.36 -4.18 -6.07
N THR A 29 5.03 -3.68 -7.09
CA THR A 29 6.26 -4.25 -7.64
C THR A 29 7.51 -3.84 -6.87
N GLY A 30 7.42 -2.76 -6.07
CA GLY A 30 8.51 -2.35 -5.19
C GLY A 30 8.05 -1.60 -3.95
N HIS A 31 8.93 -1.51 -2.97
CA HIS A 31 8.66 -0.85 -1.69
C HIS A 31 9.87 -0.10 -1.13
N LEU A 32 9.61 0.84 -0.23
CA LEU A 32 10.57 1.46 0.67
C LEU A 32 9.91 1.63 2.05
N TYR A 33 10.37 0.90 3.05
CA TYR A 33 9.92 1.15 4.42
C TYR A 33 10.60 2.38 4.97
N ASN A 34 9.89 3.12 5.83
CA ASN A 34 10.45 4.25 6.55
C ASN A 34 10.83 5.42 5.66
N TYR A 35 10.22 5.50 4.48
CA TYR A 35 10.36 6.62 3.56
C TYR A 35 9.00 7.07 3.08
N ARG A 36 8.90 8.38 2.82
CA ARG A 36 7.78 9.01 2.12
C ARG A 36 8.28 10.17 1.27
N PRO A 37 7.48 10.68 0.34
CA PRO A 37 7.75 11.97 -0.26
C PRO A 37 7.67 13.09 0.80
N SER A 38 8.33 14.20 0.52
CA SER A 38 8.25 15.41 1.35
C SER A 38 6.80 15.86 1.53
N LYS A 39 6.51 16.51 2.66
CA LYS A 39 5.18 17.11 2.91
C LYS A 39 4.73 18.05 1.80
N SER A 40 5.66 18.79 1.20
CA SER A 40 5.38 19.64 0.03
C SER A 40 4.96 18.83 -1.18
N TRP A 41 5.62 17.72 -1.47
CA TRP A 41 5.26 16.84 -2.58
C TRP A 41 3.86 16.26 -2.36
N ILE A 42 3.58 15.74 -1.17
CA ILE A 42 2.27 15.17 -0.83
C ILE A 42 1.18 16.23 -1.00
N SER A 43 1.38 17.44 -0.46
CA SER A 43 0.42 18.55 -0.59
C SER A 43 0.15 18.95 -2.04
N GLN A 44 1.19 18.95 -2.89
CA GLN A 44 1.07 19.28 -4.31
C GLN A 44 0.28 18.23 -5.11
N HIS A 45 0.35 16.96 -4.72
CA HIS A 45 -0.29 15.83 -5.42
C HIS A 45 -1.54 15.32 -4.69
N GLN A 46 -1.97 15.98 -3.61
CA GLN A 46 -3.10 15.55 -2.80
C GLN A 46 -4.42 15.51 -3.59
N SER A 47 -4.57 16.38 -4.59
CA SER A 47 -5.78 16.43 -5.42
C SER A 47 -5.92 15.27 -6.39
N SER A 48 -4.82 14.59 -6.75
CA SER A 48 -4.81 13.36 -7.55
C SER A 48 -4.75 12.09 -6.69
N ALA A 49 -4.65 12.25 -5.37
CA ALA A 49 -4.56 11.14 -4.43
C ALA A 49 -5.94 10.60 -4.04
N ARG A 50 -6.03 9.28 -3.82
CA ARG A 50 -7.18 8.65 -3.14
C ARG A 50 -6.71 7.97 -1.88
N CYS A 51 -7.25 8.41 -0.74
CA CYS A 51 -6.84 7.96 0.59
C CYS A 51 -7.94 7.15 1.28
N PHE A 52 -7.53 6.11 2.00
CA PHE A 52 -8.37 5.24 2.81
C PHE A 52 -7.73 5.01 4.18
N ASN A 53 -8.52 5.18 5.24
CA ASN A 53 -8.10 4.92 6.61
C ASN A 53 -8.44 3.49 7.02
N ASP A 54 -7.95 3.06 8.18
CA ASP A 54 -8.23 1.73 8.74
C ASP A 54 -7.76 0.57 7.85
N VAL A 55 -6.78 0.84 6.99
CA VAL A 55 -6.23 -0.10 6.01
C VAL A 55 -5.01 -0.82 6.60
N GLN A 56 -4.84 -2.11 6.32
CA GLN A 56 -3.60 -2.82 6.65
C GLN A 56 -2.48 -2.38 5.70
N VAL A 57 -1.24 -2.32 6.17
CA VAL A 57 -0.09 -2.05 5.28
C VAL A 57 0.00 -3.10 4.15
N ALA A 58 -0.34 -4.35 4.46
CA ALA A 58 -0.44 -5.42 3.48
C ALA A 58 -1.50 -5.13 2.43
N GLU A 59 -2.68 -4.66 2.83
CA GLU A 59 -3.75 -4.30 1.89
C GLU A 59 -3.35 -3.11 1.01
N CYS A 60 -2.67 -2.10 1.57
CA CYS A 60 -2.12 -0.99 0.80
C CYS A 60 -1.09 -1.43 -0.25
N ALA A 61 -0.27 -2.44 0.07
CA ALA A 61 0.75 -2.95 -0.84
C ALA A 61 0.20 -3.96 -1.86
N GLN A 62 -0.91 -4.64 -1.59
CA GLN A 62 -1.47 -5.68 -2.45
C GLN A 62 -2.52 -5.16 -3.44
N ASN A 63 -3.13 -4.01 -3.15
CA ASN A 63 -4.26 -3.49 -3.92
C ASN A 63 -3.99 -2.07 -4.44
N THR A 64 -4.52 -1.76 -5.62
CA THR A 64 -4.57 -0.37 -6.10
C THR A 64 -5.76 0.38 -5.49
N ARG A 65 -5.62 1.71 -5.39
CA ARG A 65 -6.64 2.64 -4.88
C ARG A 65 -7.22 3.51 -5.98
N LEU A 66 -6.49 3.67 -7.07
CA LEU A 66 -6.94 4.42 -8.24
C LEU A 66 -7.52 3.49 -9.29
N SER A 67 -8.36 4.05 -10.15
CA SER A 67 -8.94 3.40 -11.32
C SER A 67 -8.81 4.30 -12.54
N TYR A 68 -8.88 3.71 -13.74
CA TYR A 68 -8.85 4.45 -14.99
C TYR A 68 -9.83 5.64 -14.97
N PRO A 69 -9.41 6.85 -15.42
CA PRO A 69 -8.20 7.16 -16.18
C PRO A 69 -6.91 7.39 -15.37
N HIS A 70 -6.96 7.22 -14.04
CA HIS A 70 -5.82 7.48 -13.16
C HIS A 70 -5.12 6.17 -12.81
N VAL A 71 -3.97 5.92 -13.44
CA VAL A 71 -3.15 4.74 -13.16
C VAL A 71 -2.34 4.96 -11.89
N GLN A 72 -2.41 4.03 -10.94
CA GLN A 72 -1.63 4.13 -9.72
C GLN A 72 -0.16 3.80 -9.99
N LEU A 73 0.73 4.75 -9.70
CA LEU A 73 2.17 4.55 -9.82
C LEU A 73 2.84 4.35 -8.47
N PHE A 74 2.21 4.92 -7.44
CA PHE A 74 2.81 5.12 -6.14
C PHE A 74 1.74 5.10 -5.04
N ALA A 75 2.11 4.65 -3.85
CA ALA A 75 1.28 4.83 -2.65
C ALA A 75 2.13 5.15 -1.42
N THR A 76 1.59 5.98 -0.54
CA THR A 76 2.09 6.15 0.83
C THR A 76 1.19 5.42 1.82
N PHE A 77 1.79 4.87 2.87
CA PHE A 77 1.09 4.33 4.02
C PHE A 77 1.56 5.04 5.29
N GLU A 78 0.66 5.77 5.94
CA GLU A 78 0.91 6.39 7.25
C GLU A 78 0.40 5.46 8.36
N VAL A 79 1.29 5.06 9.27
CA VAL A 79 1.00 4.13 10.36
C VAL A 79 0.15 4.79 11.44
N GLU A 80 -0.90 4.10 11.89
CA GLU A 80 -1.67 4.45 13.06
C GLU A 80 -1.30 3.55 14.25
N HIS A 81 -0.34 4.00 15.06
CA HIS A 81 0.20 3.23 16.18
C HIS A 81 -0.83 2.86 17.27
N SER A 82 -2.01 3.49 17.28
CA SER A 82 -3.11 3.09 18.17
C SER A 82 -3.58 1.65 17.91
N LYS A 83 -3.26 1.08 16.74
CA LYS A 83 -3.68 -0.23 16.24
C LYS A 83 -2.54 -1.24 16.10
N ASP A 84 -1.37 -0.96 16.66
CA ASP A 84 -0.20 -1.85 16.57
C ASP A 84 -0.43 -3.23 17.20
N LYS A 85 -1.49 -3.40 17.99
CA LYS A 85 -1.86 -4.67 18.63
C LYS A 85 -2.97 -5.43 17.88
N ASN A 86 -3.42 -4.93 16.74
CA ASN A 86 -4.45 -5.59 15.94
C ASN A 86 -3.82 -6.69 15.07
N HIS A 87 -4.57 -7.75 14.79
CA HIS A 87 -4.15 -8.76 13.82
C HIS A 87 -3.98 -8.14 12.43
N GLY A 88 -2.87 -8.43 11.75
CA GLY A 88 -2.60 -7.86 10.42
C GLY A 88 -1.98 -6.48 10.41
N CYS A 89 -1.61 -5.96 11.58
CA CYS A 89 -0.87 -4.71 11.70
C CYS A 89 0.42 -4.68 10.84
N PRO A 90 0.98 -3.48 10.58
CA PRO A 90 0.43 -2.15 10.85
C PRO A 90 -0.90 -1.82 10.16
N TYR A 91 -1.72 -1.00 10.84
CA TYR A 91 -2.90 -0.33 10.27
C TYR A 91 -2.62 1.15 10.10
N GLY A 92 -3.35 1.80 9.20
CA GLY A 92 -3.10 3.21 8.91
C GLY A 92 -3.89 3.78 7.74
N THR A 93 -3.36 4.88 7.22
CA THR A 93 -3.91 5.60 6.07
C THR A 93 -3.10 5.27 4.82
N CYS A 94 -3.75 4.65 3.84
CA CYS A 94 -3.16 4.37 2.53
C CYS A 94 -3.63 5.43 1.52
N CYS A 95 -2.71 6.12 0.86
CA CYS A 95 -3.01 7.07 -0.21
C CYS A 95 -2.32 6.61 -1.50
N GLY A 96 -3.10 6.34 -2.54
CA GLY A 96 -2.60 6.04 -3.89
C GLY A 96 -2.50 7.29 -4.76
N PHE A 97 -1.46 7.38 -5.58
CA PHE A 97 -1.14 8.52 -6.43
C PHE A 97 -0.90 8.09 -7.88
N SER A 98 -1.32 8.94 -8.82
CA SER A 98 -1.04 8.77 -10.26
C SER A 98 0.30 9.35 -10.70
N ASP A 99 1.04 9.94 -9.77
CA ASP A 99 2.32 10.60 -9.99
C ASP A 99 3.41 9.85 -9.25
N LEU A 100 4.58 9.68 -9.89
CA LEU A 100 5.73 9.02 -9.32
C LEU A 100 6.65 10.09 -8.67
N PRO A 101 6.94 10.03 -7.35
CA PRO A 101 7.94 10.91 -6.76
C PRO A 101 9.32 10.64 -7.36
N SER A 102 10.15 11.67 -7.49
CA SER A 102 11.56 11.45 -7.79
C SER A 102 12.30 10.95 -6.54
N PRO A 103 13.49 10.35 -6.67
CA PRO A 103 14.30 10.00 -5.51
C PRO A 103 14.60 11.20 -4.61
N SER A 104 14.69 12.39 -5.20
CA SER A 104 14.90 13.62 -4.45
C SER A 104 13.66 14.03 -3.65
N ASP A 105 12.46 13.66 -4.07
CA ASP A 105 11.26 13.99 -3.29
C ASP A 105 11.17 13.17 -2.00
N MET A 106 11.90 12.07 -1.90
CA MET A 106 11.85 11.17 -0.74
C MET A 106 12.66 11.68 0.45
N GLU A 107 12.07 11.52 1.62
CA GLU A 107 12.67 11.72 2.94
C GLU A 107 12.42 10.48 3.80
N ALA A 108 13.32 10.21 4.75
CA ALA A 108 13.10 9.15 5.71
C ALA A 108 12.12 9.60 6.80
N ASP A 109 11.24 8.69 7.21
CA ASP A 109 10.32 8.80 8.32
C ASP A 109 10.26 7.42 8.99
N MET A 110 11.18 7.21 9.95
CA MET A 110 11.48 5.89 10.54
C MET A 110 10.37 5.29 11.38
N ASP A 111 9.38 6.10 11.74
CA ASP A 111 8.36 5.70 12.69
C ASP A 111 6.99 5.52 12.01
N ASN A 112 6.66 6.33 11.00
CA ASN A 112 5.26 6.49 10.64
C ASN A 112 4.94 6.20 9.17
N TYR A 113 5.90 5.97 8.28
CA TYR A 113 5.58 5.85 6.85
C TYR A 113 6.24 4.68 6.12
N HIS A 114 5.50 4.12 5.18
CA HIS A 114 6.00 3.22 4.15
C HIS A 114 5.55 3.69 2.77
N SER A 115 6.31 3.32 1.75
CA SER A 115 6.09 3.71 0.37
C SER A 115 6.06 2.48 -0.54
N PHE A 116 5.14 2.45 -1.49
CA PHE A 116 4.94 1.34 -2.43
C PHE A 116 4.89 1.85 -3.88
N PHE A 117 5.43 1.06 -4.80
CA PHE A 117 5.65 1.44 -6.20
C PHE A 117 5.12 0.35 -7.13
N TRP A 118 4.43 0.77 -8.20
CA TRP A 118 3.90 -0.12 -9.23
C TRP A 118 4.75 -0.09 -10.50
N HIS A 119 4.56 -1.09 -11.34
CA HIS A 119 5.15 -1.21 -12.68
C HIS A 119 6.70 -1.20 -12.73
N ASP A 120 7.35 -1.75 -11.70
CA ASP A 120 8.80 -1.81 -11.55
C ASP A 120 9.48 -0.43 -11.61
N LEU A 121 8.76 0.63 -11.19
CA LEU A 121 9.22 2.01 -11.33
C LEU A 121 10.26 2.41 -10.30
N ALA A 122 10.25 1.83 -9.10
CA ALA A 122 11.16 2.17 -8.00
C ALA A 122 11.03 1.17 -6.83
N GLY A 123 11.87 1.36 -5.82
CA GLY A 123 11.88 0.57 -4.59
C GLY A 123 12.65 -0.75 -4.69
N ILE A 124 12.75 -1.44 -3.55
CA ILE A 124 13.21 -2.83 -3.50
C ILE A 124 12.11 -3.72 -4.04
N SER A 125 12.48 -4.72 -4.85
CA SER A 125 11.53 -5.59 -5.55
C SER A 125 10.56 -6.32 -4.60
N GLY A 126 9.30 -6.38 -5.04
CA GLY A 126 8.18 -7.02 -4.36
C GLY A 126 7.37 -6.05 -3.48
N PRO A 127 6.19 -6.49 -3.00
CA PRO A 127 5.28 -5.65 -2.24
C PRO A 127 5.81 -5.30 -0.84
N GLY A 128 6.80 -6.04 -0.34
CA GLY A 128 7.35 -5.78 0.99
C GLY A 128 6.32 -5.99 2.10
N THR A 129 5.39 -6.92 1.96
CA THR A 129 4.44 -7.24 3.03
C THR A 129 4.14 -8.74 3.04
N ASN A 130 3.44 -9.16 4.09
CA ASN A 130 2.74 -10.43 4.09
C ASN A 130 1.46 -10.32 3.26
N PRO A 131 0.75 -11.44 3.03
CA PRO A 131 -0.64 -11.38 2.61
C PRO A 131 -1.49 -10.61 3.62
N ILE A 132 -2.64 -10.12 3.17
CA ILE A 132 -3.64 -9.46 4.01
C ILE A 132 -4.08 -10.45 5.09
N ALA A 133 -4.24 -9.99 6.34
CA ALA A 133 -4.69 -10.84 7.43
C ALA A 133 -6.14 -10.54 7.82
N ASN A 134 -6.85 -11.55 8.30
CA ASN A 134 -8.13 -11.38 8.94
C ASN A 134 -7.94 -10.59 10.26
N PRO A 135 -8.65 -9.48 10.48
CA PRO A 135 -8.50 -8.65 11.68
C PRO A 135 -8.91 -9.32 12.99
N GLN A 136 -9.72 -10.38 12.94
CA GLN A 136 -10.16 -11.14 14.12
C GLN A 136 -9.27 -12.34 14.43
N THR A 137 -8.72 -13.01 13.42
CA THR A 137 -8.02 -14.30 13.59
C THR A 137 -6.54 -14.24 13.23
N GLY A 138 -6.09 -13.20 12.55
CA GLY A 138 -4.76 -13.12 11.93
C GLY A 138 -4.55 -14.11 10.79
N ALA A 139 -5.56 -14.87 10.37
CA ALA A 139 -5.46 -15.80 9.24
C ALA A 139 -5.10 -15.03 7.97
N PHE A 140 -4.15 -15.55 7.19
CA PHE A 140 -3.81 -14.91 5.93
C PHE A 140 -4.88 -15.16 4.87
N GLY A 141 -5.00 -14.19 3.98
CA GLY A 141 -5.94 -14.19 2.89
C GLY A 141 -5.53 -13.21 1.81
N TYR A 142 -6.49 -12.91 0.96
CA TYR A 142 -6.36 -11.98 -0.14
C TYR A 142 -7.68 -11.26 -0.37
N GLU A 143 -7.64 -10.15 -1.09
CA GLU A 143 -8.83 -9.44 -1.54
C GLU A 143 -9.02 -9.73 -3.03
N SER A 144 -10.21 -10.12 -3.44
CA SER A 144 -10.55 -10.19 -4.88
C SER A 144 -10.81 -8.79 -5.43
N SER A 145 -10.79 -8.63 -6.76
CA SER A 145 -10.99 -7.33 -7.42
C SER A 145 -12.34 -6.64 -7.13
N ASP A 146 -13.27 -7.33 -6.47
CA ASP A 146 -14.53 -6.77 -5.98
C ASP A 146 -14.45 -6.24 -4.53
N GLY A 147 -13.25 -6.20 -3.95
CA GLY A 147 -12.98 -5.70 -2.62
C GLY A 147 -13.29 -6.69 -1.49
N LYS A 148 -13.59 -7.95 -1.79
CA LYS A 148 -13.92 -8.95 -0.76
C LYS A 148 -12.69 -9.71 -0.30
N PHE A 149 -12.52 -9.76 1.02
CA PHE A 149 -11.49 -10.58 1.66
C PHE A 149 -11.88 -12.06 1.70
N HIS A 150 -10.92 -12.93 1.38
CA HIS A 150 -11.02 -14.38 1.47
C HIS A 150 -9.85 -14.94 2.27
N GLU A 151 -10.14 -15.69 3.34
CA GLU A 151 -9.10 -16.45 4.03
C GLU A 151 -8.61 -17.60 3.16
N GLY A 152 -7.30 -17.86 3.20
CA GLY A 152 -6.70 -18.96 2.45
C GLY A 152 -5.65 -18.53 1.44
N LYS A 153 -5.19 -19.49 0.66
CA LYS A 153 -4.25 -19.23 -0.43
C LYS A 153 -5.01 -18.57 -1.57
N ALA A 154 -4.48 -17.44 -2.04
CA ALA A 154 -4.99 -16.81 -3.23
C ALA A 154 -4.72 -17.66 -4.49
N ASP A 155 -5.68 -17.70 -5.41
CA ASP A 155 -5.42 -18.16 -6.78
C ASP A 155 -4.75 -17.04 -7.57
N VAL A 156 -3.42 -17.08 -7.63
CA VAL A 156 -2.60 -16.06 -8.30
C VAL A 156 -2.85 -15.99 -9.82
N SER A 157 -3.60 -16.93 -10.40
CA SER A 157 -4.03 -16.80 -11.79
C SER A 157 -5.12 -15.73 -12.01
N GLU A 158 -5.78 -15.30 -10.93
CA GLU A 158 -6.78 -14.22 -10.93
C GLU A 158 -6.17 -12.84 -10.59
N GLU A 159 -4.88 -12.79 -10.26
CA GLU A 159 -4.15 -11.55 -9.97
C GLU A 159 -4.12 -10.63 -11.21
N GLN A 160 -4.47 -9.36 -11.01
CA GLN A 160 -4.59 -8.37 -12.07
C GLN A 160 -3.26 -7.64 -12.33
N LYS A 161 -2.18 -8.41 -12.44
CA LYS A 161 -0.82 -7.88 -12.56
C LYS A 161 -0.70 -6.91 -13.74
N GLY A 162 -0.39 -5.66 -13.44
CA GLY A 162 -0.19 -4.63 -14.45
C GLY A 162 -1.41 -4.45 -15.36
N HIS A 163 -2.62 -4.61 -14.82
CA HIS A 163 -3.86 -4.48 -15.60
C HIS A 163 -3.94 -3.14 -16.34
N ASP A 164 -3.38 -2.08 -15.74
CA ASP A 164 -3.29 -0.72 -16.27
C ASP A 164 -2.46 -0.62 -17.58
N SER A 165 -1.61 -1.60 -17.87
CA SER A 165 -0.79 -1.63 -19.10
C SER A 165 -1.61 -1.72 -20.40
N HIS A 166 -2.90 -2.06 -20.29
CA HIS A 166 -3.82 -2.18 -21.42
C HIS A 166 -4.58 -0.89 -21.73
N TYR A 167 -4.40 0.17 -20.95
CA TYR A 167 -5.18 1.39 -21.14
C TYR A 167 -4.74 2.19 -22.39
N PRO A 168 -5.69 2.61 -23.24
CA PRO A 168 -5.37 3.34 -24.47
C PRO A 168 -4.60 4.63 -24.21
N GLY A 169 -3.44 4.76 -24.86
CA GLY A 169 -2.63 6.00 -24.83
C GLY A 169 -1.84 6.22 -23.53
N PHE A 170 -1.96 5.33 -22.55
CA PHE A 170 -1.18 5.41 -21.33
C PHE A 170 0.29 5.06 -21.59
N LYS A 171 1.20 5.81 -20.97
CA LYS A 171 2.64 5.56 -21.00
C LYS A 171 3.18 5.72 -19.58
N LEU A 172 3.94 4.73 -19.14
CA LEU A 172 4.64 4.78 -17.87
C LEU A 172 5.69 5.90 -17.87
N PRO A 173 5.89 6.61 -16.75
CA PRO A 173 7.05 7.48 -16.59
C PRO A 173 8.33 6.64 -16.55
N PRO A 174 9.51 7.28 -16.72
CA PRO A 174 10.77 6.58 -16.54
C PRO A 174 10.91 6.05 -15.10
N ALA A 175 11.32 4.79 -14.98
CA ALA A 175 11.70 4.20 -13.71
C ALA A 175 12.92 4.92 -13.10
N TRP A 176 13.04 4.86 -11.79
CA TRP A 176 14.25 5.26 -11.09
C TRP A 176 15.43 4.40 -11.58
N SER A 177 16.56 5.05 -11.84
CA SER A 177 17.77 4.38 -12.34
C SER A 177 19.01 4.86 -11.60
N ASN A 178 20.06 4.02 -11.60
CA ASN A 178 21.38 4.32 -11.02
C ASN A 178 21.32 4.68 -9.53
N PHE A 179 20.72 3.80 -8.75
CA PHE A 179 20.35 4.10 -7.38
C PHE A 179 20.74 3.02 -6.38
N ASN A 180 21.24 3.44 -5.21
CA ASN A 180 21.43 2.56 -4.07
C ASN A 180 20.35 2.83 -3.04
N TYR A 181 19.51 1.83 -2.79
CA TYR A 181 18.53 1.92 -1.72
C TYR A 181 19.22 1.84 -0.37
N PRO A 182 18.80 2.67 0.62
CA PRO A 182 19.30 2.58 1.98
C PRO A 182 19.12 1.15 2.54
N SER A 183 20.13 0.64 3.24
CA SER A 183 20.12 -0.73 3.76
C SER A 183 18.97 -1.00 4.75
N ASP A 184 18.54 0.05 5.45
CA ASP A 184 17.39 0.09 6.35
C ASP A 184 16.05 -0.02 5.62
N ALA A 185 15.97 0.46 4.36
CA ALA A 185 14.81 0.27 3.51
C ALA A 185 14.69 -1.16 2.97
N SER A 186 15.83 -1.87 2.86
CA SER A 186 15.98 -3.19 2.20
C SER A 186 15.50 -4.39 3.01
N GLN A 187 14.62 -4.19 3.99
CA GLN A 187 14.12 -5.29 4.81
C GLN A 187 13.06 -6.08 4.01
N SER A 188 13.21 -7.40 3.94
CA SER A 188 12.16 -8.26 3.36
C SER A 188 11.13 -8.63 4.42
N GLY A 189 9.85 -8.44 4.10
CA GLY A 189 8.72 -8.92 4.91
C GLY A 189 8.01 -7.82 5.70
N GLN A 190 6.83 -8.13 6.24
CA GLN A 190 5.93 -7.16 6.90
C GLN A 190 6.66 -6.14 7.78
N PRO A 191 6.36 -4.84 7.63
CA PRO A 191 6.79 -3.82 8.57
C PRO A 191 6.40 -4.18 10.01
N LYS A 192 7.24 -3.80 10.96
CA LYS A 192 7.00 -4.06 12.39
C LYS A 192 5.71 -3.37 12.86
N CYS A 193 4.92 -4.04 13.68
CA CYS A 193 3.83 -3.41 14.42
C CYS A 193 4.40 -2.75 15.67
N GLY A 194 4.44 -1.42 15.74
CA GLY A 194 5.09 -0.69 16.82
C GLY A 194 6.08 0.36 16.32
N THR A 195 6.45 1.27 17.21
CA THR A 195 7.44 2.33 16.96
C THR A 195 8.84 1.77 16.70
N ALA A 196 9.74 2.54 16.09
CA ALA A 196 11.08 2.05 15.71
C ALA A 196 11.86 1.43 16.88
N ASP A 197 11.76 2.02 18.06
CA ASP A 197 12.45 1.58 19.29
C ASP A 197 11.67 0.57 20.16
N GLY A 198 10.40 0.33 19.84
CA GLY A 198 9.52 -0.57 20.59
C GLY A 198 9.64 -2.05 20.23
N GLU A 199 9.04 -2.90 21.08
CA GLU A 199 8.82 -4.32 20.76
C GLU A 199 7.81 -4.47 19.62
N ASN A 200 7.91 -5.58 18.88
CA ASN A 200 6.90 -5.91 17.88
C ASN A 200 5.60 -6.32 18.60
N SER A 201 4.54 -5.57 18.36
CA SER A 201 3.22 -5.74 18.99
C SER A 201 2.27 -6.65 18.21
N ASP A 202 2.74 -7.24 17.11
CA ASP A 202 1.97 -8.18 16.30
C ASP A 202 1.44 -9.35 17.17
N PRO A 203 0.11 -9.47 17.35
CA PRO A 203 -0.49 -10.54 18.15
C PRO A 203 -0.38 -11.93 17.50
N GLY A 204 0.09 -12.00 16.24
CA GLY A 204 0.23 -13.23 15.48
C GLY A 204 -1.12 -13.75 14.98
N GLN A 205 -1.22 -15.07 14.83
CA GLN A 205 -2.40 -15.74 14.29
C GLN A 205 -3.02 -16.64 15.36
N SER A 206 -4.35 -16.75 15.36
CA SER A 206 -5.08 -17.74 16.14
C SER A 206 -4.69 -19.16 15.75
N SER A 207 -4.75 -20.09 16.72
CA SER A 207 -4.41 -21.49 16.48
C SER A 207 -5.32 -22.12 15.43
N GLY A 208 -4.74 -22.77 14.41
CA GLY A 208 -5.46 -23.43 13.33
C GLY A 208 -5.84 -22.52 12.16
N SER A 209 -5.58 -21.22 12.25
CA SER A 209 -5.74 -20.27 11.14
C SER A 209 -4.83 -20.61 9.96
N TYR A 210 -5.28 -20.28 8.74
CA TYR A 210 -4.46 -20.44 7.54
C TYR A 210 -3.25 -19.50 7.55
N GLY A 211 -2.11 -20.03 7.10
CA GLY A 211 -0.81 -19.38 7.20
C GLY A 211 -0.02 -19.89 8.39
N SER A 212 1.30 -19.83 8.30
CA SER A 212 2.19 -20.20 9.38
C SER A 212 3.23 -19.12 9.52
N ARG A 213 2.97 -18.12 10.38
CA ARG A 213 4.01 -17.15 10.75
C ARG A 213 4.19 -17.07 12.25
N LYS A 214 5.45 -17.03 12.66
CA LYS A 214 5.83 -16.42 13.93
C LYS A 214 6.00 -14.92 13.68
N PRO A 215 5.45 -14.03 14.51
CA PRO A 215 5.72 -12.60 14.45
C PRO A 215 7.22 -12.35 14.31
N GLN A 216 7.59 -11.40 13.46
CA GLN A 216 9.00 -11.08 13.22
C GLN A 216 9.63 -10.66 14.56
N SER A 217 10.81 -11.21 14.89
CA SER A 217 11.49 -10.88 16.15
C SER A 217 11.77 -9.38 16.22
N SER A 218 11.72 -8.81 17.42
CA SER A 218 11.94 -7.40 17.74
C SER A 218 13.36 -6.91 17.37
N GLY A 219 13.66 -6.81 16.08
CA GLY A 219 14.82 -6.09 15.60
C GLY A 219 14.57 -4.60 15.78
N ARG A 220 15.43 -3.91 16.54
CA ARG A 220 15.47 -2.44 16.49
C ARG A 220 15.77 -2.05 15.06
N TYR A 221 15.05 -1.08 14.50
CA TYR A 221 15.60 -0.35 13.36
C TYR A 221 16.88 0.28 13.88
N SER A 222 18.03 -0.18 13.36
CA SER A 222 19.31 0.34 13.84
C SER A 222 19.31 1.85 13.59
N GLY A 223 19.50 2.64 14.64
CA GLY A 223 19.45 4.11 14.66
C GLY A 223 20.55 4.80 13.83
N HIS A 224 20.76 4.32 12.60
CA HIS A 224 21.53 5.01 11.59
C HIS A 224 20.80 6.29 11.24
N LYS A 225 21.57 7.37 11.07
CA LYS A 225 21.00 8.63 10.60
C LYS A 225 20.25 8.37 9.30
N PRO A 226 19.03 8.88 9.13
CA PRO A 226 18.28 8.73 7.89
C PRO A 226 19.12 9.24 6.72
N VAL A 227 19.40 8.36 5.75
CA VAL A 227 20.15 8.71 4.54
C VAL A 227 19.15 8.89 3.43
N ARG A 228 19.13 10.07 2.81
CA ARG A 228 18.31 10.27 1.62
C ARG A 228 18.75 9.25 0.57
N PRO A 229 17.82 8.59 -0.10
CA PRO A 229 18.07 7.92 -1.36
C PRO A 229 19.05 8.81 -2.23
N THR A 230 20.25 8.34 -2.61
CA THR A 230 21.20 9.08 -3.47
C THR A 230 21.45 8.43 -4.84
N SER A 231 21.47 9.25 -5.90
CA SER A 231 21.87 8.82 -7.23
C SER A 231 23.38 8.67 -7.33
N HIS A 232 23.85 7.76 -8.20
CA HIS A 232 25.24 7.77 -8.62
C HIS A 232 25.50 9.02 -9.46
N THR A 233 26.25 9.99 -8.92
CA THR A 233 27.03 10.88 -9.78
C THR A 233 28.11 10.04 -10.44
N ALA A 234 28.12 9.98 -11.77
CA ALA A 234 29.30 9.56 -12.50
C ALA A 234 30.50 10.38 -11.96
N PRO A 235 31.70 9.79 -11.80
CA PRO A 235 32.88 10.57 -11.50
C PRO A 235 32.98 11.65 -12.56
N SER A 236 32.98 12.91 -12.13
CA SER A 236 33.45 13.98 -12.99
C SER A 236 34.91 13.67 -13.23
N ASP A 237 35.23 13.22 -14.44
CA ASP A 237 36.59 13.18 -14.96
C ASP A 237 37.07 14.62 -15.10
N ASN A 238 37.43 15.24 -13.97
CA ASN A 238 38.28 16.41 -13.93
C ASN A 238 39.72 15.93 -13.81
N ASN A 239 40.27 15.44 -14.92
CA ASN A 239 41.71 15.44 -15.13
C ASN A 239 42.04 16.66 -16.01
N SER A 240 42.82 17.56 -15.38
CA SER A 240 43.66 18.66 -15.88
C SER A 240 43.55 19.14 -17.32
#